data_AF-A0A8T4KAL1-F1
#
_entry.id   AF-A0A8T4KAL1-F1
#
_cell.length_a   1.000
_cell.length_b   1.000
_cell.length_c   1.000
_cell.angle_alpha   90.00
_cell.angle_beta   90.00
_cell.angle_gamma   90.00
#
_symmetry.space_group_name_H-M   'P 1'
#
loop_
_entity.id
_entity.type
_entity.pdbx_description
1 polymer ?
#
loop_
_entity_poly.entity_id
_entity_poly.type
_entity_poly.pdbx_seq_one_letter_code
_entity_poly.pdbx_strand_id
1 'polypeptide(L)'
;MYKDTVKFLGNFGTRHFSGPLKPLREEIVKSNLSILFELYVGRMLLLTILSFLVTFSFIFIMFTFIGAPLIMGLIGAFVTAFATSFIVLTIYHSYPFHLLTSKKNSIDGNLPFAINHMAAISA
;
A
#
# COMPACT_ATOMS: atom_id res chain seq x y z
N MET A 1 -12.87 -15.32 -8.53
CA MET A 1 -11.50 -15.73 -8.20
C MET A 1 -10.66 -14.58 -7.63
N TYR A 2 -10.18 -13.58 -8.41
CA TYR A 2 -9.36 -12.47 -7.87
C TYR A 2 -10.02 -11.68 -6.72
N LYS A 3 -11.31 -11.32 -6.88
CA LYS A 3 -12.06 -10.58 -5.86
C LYS A 3 -12.21 -11.37 -4.54
N ASP A 4 -12.28 -12.69 -4.63
CA ASP A 4 -12.50 -13.57 -3.48
C ASP A 4 -11.19 -13.75 -2.70
N THR A 5 -10.07 -13.90 -3.41
CA THR A 5 -8.72 -13.95 -2.83
C THR A 5 -8.40 -12.65 -2.07
N VAL A 6 -8.69 -11.49 -2.68
CA VAL A 6 -8.50 -10.18 -2.03
C VAL A 6 -9.35 -10.05 -0.77
N LYS A 7 -10.62 -10.49 -0.80
CA LYS A 7 -11.50 -10.46 0.39
C LYS A 7 -11.02 -11.38 1.49
N PHE A 8 -10.54 -12.58 1.14
CA PHE A 8 -10.00 -13.54 2.11
C PHE A 8 -8.73 -13.00 2.79
N LEU A 9 -7.75 -12.52 2.01
CA LEU A 9 -6.54 -11.89 2.55
C LEU A 9 -6.84 -10.63 3.34
N GLY A 10 -7.81 -9.83 2.89
CA GLY A 10 -8.29 -8.65 3.60
C GLY A 10 -8.84 -9.01 4.98
N ASN A 11 -9.78 -9.96 5.05
CA ASN A 11 -10.35 -10.43 6.32
C ASN A 11 -9.30 -11.09 7.23
N PHE A 12 -8.33 -11.80 6.67
CA PHE A 12 -7.23 -12.37 7.45
C PHE A 12 -6.33 -11.26 8.04
N GLY A 13 -5.93 -10.30 7.20
CA GLY A 13 -5.08 -9.18 7.60
C GLY A 13 -5.75 -8.30 8.66
N THR A 14 -7.02 -7.96 8.50
CA THR A 14 -7.74 -7.11 9.47
C THR A 14 -8.03 -7.82 10.79
N ARG A 15 -8.22 -9.15 10.78
CA ARG A 15 -8.38 -9.93 12.02
C ARG A 15 -7.08 -10.12 12.78
N HIS A 16 -5.98 -10.40 12.08
CA HIS A 16 -4.70 -10.72 12.73
C HIS A 16 -3.88 -9.47 13.10
N PHE A 17 -3.95 -8.41 12.29
CA PHE A 17 -3.15 -7.18 12.47
C PHE A 17 -3.99 -5.98 12.95
N SER A 18 -5.07 -6.23 13.69
CA SER A 18 -6.05 -5.22 14.10
C SER A 18 -5.46 -4.06 14.91
N GLY A 19 -4.33 -4.23 15.61
CA GLY A 19 -3.65 -3.18 16.38
C GLY A 19 -2.93 -2.14 15.51
N PRO A 20 -1.82 -2.48 14.85
CA PRO A 20 -1.01 -1.54 14.05
C PRO A 20 -1.76 -0.94 12.86
N LEU A 21 -2.86 -1.54 12.43
CA LEU A 21 -3.71 -1.07 11.34
C LEU A 21 -4.77 -0.03 11.76
N LYS A 22 -4.98 0.24 13.06
CA LYS A 22 -5.94 1.24 13.54
C LYS A 22 -5.74 2.65 12.97
N PRO A 23 -4.53 3.25 13.02
CA PRO A 23 -4.32 4.58 12.44
C PRO A 23 -4.58 4.60 10.93
N LEU A 24 -4.21 3.52 10.23
CA LEU A 24 -4.48 3.37 8.80
C LEU A 24 -5.99 3.32 8.50
N ARG A 25 -6.77 2.65 9.35
CA ARG A 25 -8.23 2.56 9.22
C ARG A 25 -8.88 3.92 9.39
N GLU A 26 -8.49 4.68 10.40
CA GLU A 26 -9.01 6.04 10.63
C GLU A 26 -8.73 6.95 9.43
N GLU A 27 -7.53 6.87 8.87
CA GLU A 27 -7.16 7.70 7.74
C GLU A 27 -7.81 7.29 6.42
N ILE A 28 -7.99 5.99 6.18
CA ILE A 28 -8.75 5.54 5.01
C ILE A 28 -10.21 6.02 5.10
N VAL A 29 -10.83 5.95 6.28
CA VAL A 29 -12.19 6.48 6.50
C VAL A 29 -12.24 8.00 6.28
N LYS A 30 -11.29 8.76 6.85
CA LYS A 30 -11.22 10.23 6.67
C LYS A 30 -10.90 10.65 5.23
N SER A 31 -10.17 9.82 4.48
CA SER A 31 -9.76 10.14 3.11
C SER A 31 -10.91 10.06 2.09
N ASN A 32 -12.09 9.59 2.50
CA ASN A 32 -13.24 9.34 1.64
C ASN A 32 -12.88 8.50 0.40
N LEU A 33 -11.99 7.51 0.58
CA LEU A 33 -11.69 6.53 -0.45
C LEU A 33 -12.92 5.67 -0.70
N SER A 34 -13.30 5.47 -1.96
CA SER A 34 -14.44 4.62 -2.37
C SER A 34 -14.21 3.12 -2.17
N ILE A 35 -13.18 2.75 -1.40
CA ILE A 35 -12.70 1.38 -1.23
C ILE A 35 -12.80 1.01 0.24
N LEU A 36 -13.44 -0.13 0.53
CA LEU A 36 -13.50 -0.67 1.90
C LEU A 36 -12.09 -0.96 2.42
N PHE A 37 -11.89 -0.67 3.71
CA PHE A 37 -10.61 -0.87 4.41
C PHE A 37 -10.08 -2.29 4.26
N GLU A 38 -10.94 -3.30 4.42
CA GLU A 38 -10.62 -4.71 4.28
C GLU A 38 -10.12 -5.03 2.86
N LEU A 39 -10.72 -4.39 1.86
CA LEU A 39 -10.39 -4.61 0.45
C LEU A 39 -9.06 -3.92 0.08
N TYR A 40 -8.76 -2.79 0.72
CA TYR A 40 -7.47 -2.11 0.61
C TYR A 40 -6.34 -2.95 1.20
N VAL A 41 -6.50 -3.40 2.45
CA VAL A 41 -5.52 -4.26 3.14
C VAL A 41 -5.32 -5.57 2.37
N GLY A 42 -6.40 -6.17 1.85
CA GLY A 42 -6.32 -7.37 1.03
C GLY A 42 -5.50 -7.17 -0.25
N ARG A 43 -5.68 -6.03 -0.94
CA ARG A 43 -4.87 -5.69 -2.13
C ARG A 43 -3.41 -5.46 -1.78
N MET A 44 -3.15 -4.73 -0.70
CA MET A 44 -1.81 -4.46 -0.19
C MET A 44 -1.05 -5.77 0.08
N LEU A 45 -1.64 -6.67 0.89
CA LEU A 45 -1.01 -7.96 1.20
C LEU A 45 -0.81 -8.83 -0.04
N LEU A 46 -1.81 -8.87 -0.93
CA LEU A 46 -1.69 -9.65 -2.17
C LEU A 46 -0.53 -9.15 -3.03
N LEU A 47 -0.41 -7.83 -3.20
CA LEU A 47 0.67 -7.24 -4.00
C LEU A 47 2.04 -7.42 -3.36
N THR A 48 2.15 -7.33 -2.03
CA THR A 48 3.39 -7.63 -1.32
C THR A 48 3.81 -9.09 -1.53
N ILE A 49 2.91 -10.05 -1.38
CA ILE A 49 3.21 -11.48 -1.59
C ILE A 49 3.55 -11.75 -3.05
N LEU A 50 2.81 -11.15 -3.99
CA LEU A 50 3.08 -11.31 -5.42
C LEU A 50 4.45 -10.72 -5.79
N SER A 51 4.78 -9.53 -5.27
CA SER A 51 6.09 -8.92 -5.44
C SER A 51 7.20 -9.81 -4.88
N PHE A 52 6.98 -10.44 -3.73
CA PHE A 52 7.95 -11.39 -3.16
C PHE A 52 8.22 -12.54 -4.14
N LEU A 53 7.16 -13.22 -4.58
CA LEU A 53 7.29 -14.41 -5.43
C LEU A 53 7.94 -14.06 -6.77
N VAL A 54 7.52 -12.97 -7.41
CA VAL A 54 8.08 -12.56 -8.70
C VAL A 54 9.56 -12.18 -8.58
N THR A 55 9.92 -11.35 -7.59
CA THR A 55 11.32 -10.96 -7.38
C THR A 55 12.17 -12.17 -7.00
N PHE A 56 11.69 -13.03 -6.10
CA PHE A 56 12.40 -14.23 -5.68
C PHE A 56 12.72 -15.14 -6.88
N SER A 57 11.69 -15.49 -7.67
CA SER A 57 11.86 -16.34 -8.84
C SER A 57 12.81 -15.71 -9.87
N PHE A 58 12.66 -14.42 -10.14
CA PHE A 58 13.51 -13.73 -11.10
C PHE A 58 14.99 -13.71 -10.67
N ILE A 59 15.27 -13.31 -9.43
CA ILE A 59 16.64 -13.22 -8.91
C ILE A 59 17.27 -14.61 -8.78
N PHE A 60 16.53 -15.61 -8.32
CA PHE A 60 17.02 -16.99 -8.20
C PHE A 60 17.41 -17.58 -9.56
N ILE A 61 16.59 -17.34 -10.59
CA ILE A 61 16.89 -17.74 -11.97
C ILE A 61 18.16 -17.04 -12.46
N MET A 62 18.31 -15.73 -12.23
CA MET A 62 19.50 -14.97 -12.61
C MET A 62 20.78 -15.51 -11.97
N PHE A 63 20.78 -15.83 -10.68
CA PHE A 63 21.94 -16.44 -10.01
C PHE A 63 22.30 -17.81 -10.59
N THR A 64 21.28 -18.61 -10.96
CA THR A 64 21.49 -19.91 -11.59
C THR A 64 22.12 -19.76 -12.97
N PHE A 65 21.70 -18.77 -13.77
CA PHE A 65 22.28 -18.47 -15.09
C PHE A 65 23.74 -18.01 -15.03
N ILE A 66 24.13 -17.28 -13.98
CA ILE A 66 25.50 -16.81 -13.78
C ILE A 66 26.42 -17.95 -13.27
N GLY A 67 25.86 -19.12 -12.94
CA GLY A 67 26.61 -20.26 -12.41
C GLY A 67 27.05 -20.06 -10.96
N ALA A 68 26.37 -19.19 -10.20
CA ALA A 68 26.67 -18.99 -8.79
C ALA A 68 26.32 -20.24 -7.96
N PRO A 69 27.00 -20.47 -6.82
CA PRO A 69 26.64 -21.56 -5.92
C PRO A 69 25.17 -21.48 -5.50
N LEU A 70 24.47 -22.62 -5.52
CA LEU A 70 23.02 -22.69 -5.28
C LEU A 70 22.59 -22.06 -3.93
N ILE A 71 23.40 -22.26 -2.89
CA ILE A 71 23.18 -21.68 -1.55
C ILE A 71 23.24 -20.15 -1.61
N MET A 72 24.22 -19.59 -2.33
CA MET A 72 24.37 -18.15 -2.48
C MET A 72 23.20 -17.55 -3.28
N GLY A 73 22.79 -18.21 -4.36
CA GLY A 73 21.62 -17.80 -5.15
C GLY A 73 20.32 -17.82 -4.34
N LEU A 74 20.14 -18.85 -3.49
CA LEU A 74 18.97 -18.95 -2.63
C LEU A 74 18.92 -17.82 -1.58
N ILE A 75 20.03 -17.60 -0.87
CA ILE A 75 20.12 -16.54 0.15
C ILE A 75 19.95 -15.16 -0.50
N GLY A 76 20.63 -14.91 -1.62
CA GLY A 76 20.53 -13.65 -2.36
C GLY A 76 19.12 -13.36 -2.86
N ALA A 77 18.43 -14.37 -3.41
CA ALA A 77 17.05 -14.25 -3.85
C ALA A 77 16.10 -13.96 -2.68
N PHE A 78 16.27 -14.62 -1.53
CA PHE A 78 15.46 -14.35 -0.34
C PHE A 78 15.66 -12.92 0.17
N VAL A 79 16.91 -12.48 0.35
CA VAL A 79 17.20 -11.14 0.88
C VAL A 79 16.63 -10.04 -0.03
N THR A 80 16.83 -10.18 -1.34
CA THR A 80 16.32 -9.20 -2.32
C THR A 80 14.79 -9.23 -2.44
N ALA A 81 14.17 -10.40 -2.41
CA ALA A 81 12.71 -10.53 -2.41
C ALA A 81 12.08 -9.94 -1.15
N PHE A 82 12.67 -10.16 0.02
CA PHE A 82 12.21 -9.53 1.27
C PHE A 82 12.36 -8.01 1.22
N ALA A 83 13.50 -7.50 0.79
CA ALA A 83 13.74 -6.06 0.69
C ALA A 83 12.74 -5.38 -0.25
N THR A 84 12.51 -5.94 -1.44
CA THR A 84 11.53 -5.41 -2.41
C THR A 84 10.10 -5.46 -1.88
N SER A 85 9.71 -6.57 -1.25
CA SER A 85 8.38 -6.73 -0.66
C SER A 85 8.14 -5.74 0.48
N PHE A 86 9.17 -5.49 1.29
CA PHE A 86 9.12 -4.48 2.35
C PHE A 86 8.92 -3.07 1.77
N ILE A 87 9.64 -2.72 0.70
CA ILE A 87 9.46 -1.44 -0.01
C ILE A 87 8.02 -1.31 -0.53
N VAL A 88 7.49 -2.34 -1.19
CA VAL A 88 6.09 -2.34 -1.68
C VAL A 88 5.11 -2.15 -0.53
N LEU A 89 5.30 -2.87 0.58
CA LEU A 89 4.47 -2.75 1.77
C LEU A 89 4.50 -1.32 2.33
N THR A 90 5.68 -0.72 2.45
CA THR A 90 5.84 0.66 2.94
C THR A 90 5.13 1.66 2.03
N ILE A 91 5.30 1.56 0.71
CA ILE A 91 4.63 2.45 -0.26
C ILE A 91 3.11 2.36 -0.10
N TYR A 92 2.55 1.15 -0.06
CA TYR A 92 1.11 0.95 0.12
C TYR A 92 0.61 1.41 1.49
N HIS A 93 1.43 1.28 2.53
CA HIS A 93 1.07 1.79 3.86
C HIS A 93 1.04 3.32 3.90
N SER A 94 2.00 3.99 3.26
CA SER A 94 2.13 5.46 3.27
C SER A 94 1.16 6.15 2.32
N TYR A 95 0.66 5.47 1.29
CA TYR A 95 -0.22 6.04 0.26
C TYR A 95 -1.45 6.83 0.80
N PRO A 96 -2.29 6.30 1.73
CA PRO A 96 -3.45 7.04 2.22
C PRO A 96 -3.07 8.31 2.99
N PHE A 97 -1.95 8.30 3.72
CA PHE A 97 -1.45 9.48 4.42
C PHE A 97 -1.09 10.60 3.43
N HIS A 98 -0.39 10.26 2.35
CA HIS A 98 -0.06 11.24 1.30
C HIS A 98 -1.31 11.83 0.63
N LEU A 99 -2.34 11.00 0.38
CA LEU A 99 -3.59 11.46 -0.23
C LEU A 99 -4.32 12.48 0.66
N LEU A 100 -4.36 12.24 1.96
CA LEU A 100 -4.96 13.14 2.94
C LEU A 100 -4.23 14.46 3.06
N THR A 101 -2.90 14.42 3.16
CA THR A 101 -2.08 15.64 3.22
C THR A 101 -2.27 16.48 1.95
N SER A 102 -2.32 15.85 0.78
CA SER A 102 -2.58 16.55 -0.48
C SER A 102 -3.96 17.22 -0.50
N LYS A 103 -5.01 16.52 -0.05
CA LYS A 103 -6.37 17.10 0.08
C LYS A 103 -6.39 18.29 1.04
N LYS A 104 -5.78 18.15 2.23
CA LYS A 104 -5.71 19.24 3.21
C LYS A 104 -5.04 20.48 2.61
N ASN A 105 -3.87 20.30 1.99
CA ASN A 105 -3.15 21.41 1.37
C ASN A 105 -3.96 22.09 0.26
N SER A 106 -4.74 21.32 -0.52
CA SER A 106 -5.63 21.88 -1.55
C SER A 106 -6.81 22.67 -0.97
N ILE A 107 -7.32 22.28 0.20
CA ILE A 107 -8.39 23.00 0.88
C ILE A 107 -7.82 24.30 1.44
N ASP A 108 -6.73 24.23 2.21
CA ASP A 108 -6.12 25.39 2.86
C ASP A 108 -5.69 26.46 1.84
N GLY A 109 -5.21 26.05 0.66
CA GLY A 109 -4.85 26.97 -0.43
C GLY A 109 -6.04 27.64 -1.12
N ASN A 110 -7.19 26.97 -1.21
CA ASN A 110 -8.38 27.48 -1.90
C ASN A 110 -9.41 28.14 -0.96
N LEU A 111 -9.32 27.87 0.35
CA LEU A 111 -10.20 28.39 1.38
C LEU A 111 -10.35 29.92 1.36
N PRO A 112 -9.28 30.74 1.28
CA PRO A 112 -9.43 32.20 1.25
C PRO A 112 -10.16 32.70 0.01
N PHE A 113 -9.95 32.08 -1.16
CA PHE A 113 -10.67 32.42 -2.39
C PHE A 113 -12.16 32.07 -2.28
N ALA A 114 -12.47 30.87 -1.76
CA ALA A 114 -13.86 30.44 -1.58
C ALA A 114 -14.63 31.36 -0.62
N ILE A 115 -14.01 31.79 0.48
CA ILE A 115 -14.62 32.73 1.43
C ILE A 115 -14.89 34.08 0.77
N ASN A 116 -13.93 34.62 0.02
CA ASN A 116 -14.11 35.88 -0.69
C ASN A 116 -15.24 35.79 -1.73
N HIS A 117 -15.33 34.67 -2.46
CA HIS A 117 -16.38 34.46 -3.45
C HIS A 117 -17.77 34.31 -2.81
N MET A 118 -17.90 33.57 -1.71
CA MET A 118 -19.16 33.44 -0.96
C MET A 118 -19.59 34.77 -0.34
N ALA A 119 -18.64 35.55 0.20
CA ALA A 119 -18.92 36.87 0.75
C ALA A 119 -19.40 37.85 -0.32
N ALA A 120 -18.81 37.81 -1.53
CA ALA A 120 -19.21 38.66 -2.64
C ALA A 120 -20.59 38.33 -3.22
N ILE A 121 -21.03 37.07 -3.17
CA ILE A 121 -22.38 36.67 -3.62
C ILE A 121 -23.45 36.97 -2.56
N SER A 122 -23.07 37.00 -1.28
CA SER A 122 -24.00 37.18 -0.16
C SER A 122 -24.18 38.66 0.26
N ALA A 123 -23.42 39.57 -0.36
CA ALA A 123 -23.50 41.02 -0.17
C ALA A 123 -24.31 41.67 -1.29
#